data_AF-A0A354IWW7-F1
#
_entry.id   AF-A0A354IWW7-F1
#
_cell.length_a   1.000
_cell.length_b   1.000
_cell.length_c   1.000
_cell.angle_alpha   90.00
_cell.angle_beta   90.00
_cell.angle_gamma   90.00
#
_symmetry.space_group_name_H-M   'P 1'
#
loop_
_entity.id
_entity.type
_entity.pdbx_description
1 polymer ?
#
loop_
_entity_poly.entity_id
_entity_poly.type
_entity_poly.pdbx_seq_one_letter_code
_entity_poly.pdbx_strand_id
1 'polypeptide(L)'
;PTSPALALTLALRPLGVSALSTNPIVIGWADRGVSVELLAEAVRIAREHKGDATIPPQYLAPIVERLLAPPAERRATARPGAVNEKFNFSHLDRSGDRAAMEASMQRHGITMPGPDEEIEI
;
A
#
# COMPACT_ATOMS: atom_id res chain seq x y z
N PRO A 1 34.05 15.63 12.89
CA PRO A 1 32.65 16.12 12.80
C PRO A 1 31.71 14.91 12.71
N THR A 2 30.63 14.88 13.49
CA THR A 2 29.63 13.81 13.40
C THR A 2 28.87 13.92 12.08
N SER A 3 28.68 12.82 11.34
CA SER A 3 27.93 12.88 10.09
C SER A 3 26.45 13.24 10.35
N PRO A 4 25.80 14.04 9.48
CA PRO A 4 24.42 14.48 9.70
C PRO A 4 23.44 13.29 9.74
N ALA A 5 23.67 12.25 8.93
CA ALA A 5 22.88 11.02 8.97
C ALA A 5 23.03 10.26 10.30
N LEU A 6 24.22 10.28 10.92
CA LEU A 6 24.43 9.71 12.25
C LEU A 6 23.71 10.52 13.33
N ALA A 7 23.75 11.85 13.27
CA ALA A 7 23.01 12.71 14.19
C ALA A 7 21.50 12.44 14.13
N LEU A 8 20.92 12.36 12.92
CA LEU A 8 19.51 12.01 12.73
C LEU A 8 19.17 10.62 13.31
N THR A 9 20.02 9.63 13.05
CA THR A 9 19.81 8.26 13.56
C THR A 9 19.77 8.22 15.09
N LEU A 10 20.68 8.95 15.75
CA LEU A 10 20.73 9.02 17.20
C LEU A 10 19.49 9.72 17.79
N ALA A 11 19.00 10.78 17.13
CA ALA A 11 17.79 11.49 17.55
C ALA A 11 16.51 10.65 17.35
N LEU A 12 16.46 9.81 16.31
CA LEU A 12 15.30 8.99 15.98
C LEU A 12 15.19 7.69 16.80
N ARG A 13 16.31 7.19 17.31
CA ARG A 13 16.36 5.96 18.13
C ARG A 13 15.42 5.99 19.35
N PRO A 14 15.42 7.03 20.22
CA PRO A 14 14.51 7.08 21.36
C PRO A 14 13.03 7.16 20.96
N LEU A 15 12.74 7.60 19.73
CA LEU A 15 11.39 7.62 19.17
C LEU A 15 10.94 6.24 18.64
N GLY A 16 11.79 5.22 18.78
CA GLY A 16 11.54 3.84 18.37
C GLY A 16 11.67 3.59 16.87
N VAL A 17 12.46 4.41 16.19
CA VAL A 17 12.81 4.21 14.77
C VAL A 17 14.04 3.32 14.65
N SER A 18 13.93 2.21 13.92
CA SER A 18 15.06 1.30 13.65
C SER A 18 15.80 1.74 12.39
N ALA A 19 16.62 2.77 12.54
CA ALA A 19 17.42 3.36 11.48
C ALA A 19 18.92 3.10 11.72
N LEU A 20 19.68 2.90 10.64
CA LEU A 20 21.13 3.00 10.62
C LEU A 20 21.54 4.26 9.86
N SER A 21 22.67 4.85 10.24
CA SER A 21 23.20 6.05 9.55
C SER A 21 23.64 5.80 8.10
N THR A 22 23.82 4.53 7.74
CA THR A 22 24.12 4.08 6.36
C THR A 22 22.86 3.80 5.53
N ASN A 23 21.67 3.93 6.11
CA ASN A 23 20.43 3.70 5.38
C ASN A 23 20.22 4.83 4.35
N PRO A 24 19.97 4.52 3.06
CA PRO A 24 19.84 5.52 2.01
C PRO A 24 18.70 6.53 2.25
N ILE A 25 17.64 6.14 2.96
CA ILE A 25 16.54 7.04 3.33
C ILE A 25 17.01 8.08 4.34
N VAL A 26 17.79 7.66 5.34
CA VAL A 26 18.32 8.55 6.37
C VAL A 26 19.37 9.49 5.80
N ILE A 27 20.22 8.99 4.90
CA ILE A 27 21.16 9.80 4.13
C ILE A 27 20.38 10.84 3.30
N GLY A 28 19.34 10.41 2.57
CA GLY A 28 18.51 11.31 1.78
C GLY A 28 17.74 12.35 2.61
N TRP A 29 17.40 12.08 3.87
CA TRP A 29 16.86 13.11 4.77
C TRP A 29 17.94 14.09 5.24
N ALA A 30 19.13 13.59 5.57
CA ALA A 30 20.26 14.42 5.96
C ALA A 30 20.68 15.37 4.82
N ASP A 31 20.79 14.86 3.59
CA ASP A 31 21.19 15.64 2.41
C ASP A 31 20.16 16.71 2.06
N ARG A 32 18.88 16.43 2.30
CA ARG A 32 17.77 17.40 2.11
C ARG A 32 17.60 18.37 3.28
N GLY A 33 18.40 18.23 4.35
CA GLY A 33 18.28 19.08 5.54
C GLY A 33 16.93 18.92 6.26
N VAL A 34 16.32 17.73 6.21
CA VAL A 34 15.05 17.48 6.91
C VAL A 34 15.27 17.59 8.41
N SER A 35 14.46 18.42 9.07
CA SER A 35 14.61 18.70 10.49
C SER A 35 14.17 17.52 11.37
N VAL A 36 14.76 17.42 12.56
CA VAL A 36 14.39 16.38 13.55
C VAL A 36 12.95 16.55 14.00
N GLU A 37 12.46 17.78 14.09
CA GLU A 37 11.08 18.12 14.49
C GLU A 37 10.07 17.56 13.48
N LEU A 38 10.33 17.71 12.17
CA LEU A 38 9.47 17.15 11.12
C LEU A 38 9.46 15.62 11.18
N LEU A 39 10.63 15.01 11.38
CA LEU A 39 10.74 13.56 11.52
C LEU A 39 10.05 13.04 12.79
N ALA A 40 10.10 13.79 13.90
CA ALA A 40 9.38 13.46 15.12
C ALA A 40 7.86 13.54 14.91
N GLU A 41 7.37 14.53 14.17
CA GLU A 41 5.96 14.61 13.78
C GLU A 41 5.55 13.44 12.88
N ALA A 42 6.41 13.05 11.92
CA ALA A 42 6.17 11.87 11.10
C ALA A 42 6.08 10.59 11.95
N VAL A 43 6.91 10.47 13.00
CA VAL A 43 6.84 9.37 13.96
C VAL A 43 5.53 9.41 14.74
N ARG A 44 5.10 10.58 15.22
CA ARG A 44 3.82 10.73 15.93
C ARG A 44 2.65 10.22 15.08
N ILE A 45 2.60 10.61 13.80
CA ILE A 45 1.59 10.11 12.85
C ILE A 45 1.71 8.60 12.66
N ALA A 46 2.92 8.07 12.51
CA ALA A 46 3.12 6.63 12.38
C ALA A 46 2.66 5.84 13.61
N ARG A 47 2.79 6.40 14.82
CA ARG A 47 2.33 5.79 16.08
C ARG A 47 0.82 5.63 16.13
N GLU A 48 0.05 6.53 15.53
CA GLU A 48 -1.41 6.41 15.43
C GLU A 48 -1.83 5.11 14.70
N HIS A 49 -0.97 4.58 13.82
CA HIS A 49 -1.24 3.36 13.05
C HIS A 49 -0.52 2.11 13.59
N LYS A 50 0.74 2.25 14.03
CA LYS A 50 1.59 1.13 14.47
C LYS A 50 1.59 0.87 15.98
N GLY A 51 1.03 1.78 16.79
CA GLY A 51 1.16 1.72 18.25
C GLY A 51 2.63 1.74 18.67
N ASP A 52 3.00 0.91 19.64
CA ASP A 52 4.35 0.87 20.22
C ASP A 52 5.37 0.05 19.43
N ALA A 53 4.97 -0.57 18.32
CA ALA A 53 5.87 -1.36 17.49
C ALA A 53 7.03 -0.52 16.90
N THR A 54 8.17 -1.15 16.61
CA THR A 54 9.29 -0.49 15.95
C THR A 54 8.89 0.07 14.57
N ILE A 55 9.33 1.29 14.28
CA ILE A 55 9.04 1.99 13.04
C ILE A 55 10.26 1.93 12.12
N PRO A 56 10.21 1.25 10.97
CA PRO A 56 11.30 1.27 10.01
C PRO A 56 11.29 2.59 9.19
N PRO A 57 12.45 3.08 8.71
CA PRO A 57 12.54 4.32 7.93
C PRO A 57 11.66 4.36 6.69
N GLN A 58 11.46 3.21 6.03
CA GLN A 58 10.60 3.06 4.85
C GLN A 58 9.14 3.42 5.14
N TYR A 59 8.68 3.18 6.38
CA TYR A 59 7.32 3.52 6.80
C TYR A 59 7.14 5.03 6.97
N LEU A 60 8.19 5.72 7.40
CA LEU A 60 8.18 7.18 7.61
C LEU A 60 8.31 7.96 6.31
N ALA A 61 9.04 7.44 5.32
CA ALA A 61 9.30 8.12 4.04
C ALA A 61 8.04 8.77 3.42
N PRO A 62 6.92 8.06 3.17
CA PRO A 62 5.74 8.68 2.58
C PRO A 62 5.07 9.73 3.49
N ILE A 63 5.17 9.60 4.81
CA ILE A 63 4.64 10.57 5.77
C ILE A 63 5.48 11.86 5.73
N VAL A 64 6.80 11.72 5.70
CA VAL A 64 7.75 12.84 5.58
C VAL A 64 7.51 13.61 4.28
N GLU A 65 7.36 12.93 3.13
CA GLU A 65 7.06 13.60 1.87
C GLU A 65 5.74 14.38 1.92
N ARG A 66 4.70 13.81 2.56
CA ARG A 66 3.41 14.49 2.74
C ARG A 66 3.52 15.72 3.64
N LEU A 67 4.39 15.71 4.66
CA LEU A 67 4.62 16.85 5.55
C LEU A 67 5.41 17.96 4.86
N LEU A 68 6.32 17.61 3.96
CA LEU A 68 7.09 18.56 3.14
C LEU A 68 6.24 19.20 2.03
N ALA A 69 5.21 18.51 1.54
CA ALA A 69 4.36 19.00 0.47
C ALA A 69 3.49 20.20 0.90
N PRO A 70 3.38 21.26 0.06
CA PRO A 70 2.52 22.39 0.34
C PRO A 70 1.04 21.98 0.47
N PRO A 71 0.22 22.71 1.24
CA PRO A 71 -1.16 22.33 1.55
C PRO A 71 -2.06 22.07 0.33
N ALA A 72 -1.77 22.72 -0.80
CA ALA A 72 -2.51 22.56 -2.05
C ALA A 72 -2.35 21.14 -2.65
N GLU A 73 -1.19 20.51 -2.49
CA GLU A 73 -0.90 19.18 -3.03
C GLU A 73 -1.37 18.05 -2.09
N ARG A 74 -1.53 18.33 -0.79
CA ARG A 74 -2.04 17.38 0.19
C ARG A 74 -3.49 16.94 -0.06
N ARG A 75 -4.32 17.78 -0.70
CA ARG A 75 -5.70 17.42 -1.09
C ARG A 75 -5.75 16.57 -2.37
N ALA A 76 -4.78 16.72 -3.27
CA ALA A 76 -4.76 15.99 -4.54
C ALA A 76 -4.30 14.53 -4.41
N THR A 77 -3.54 14.20 -3.35
CA THR A 77 -2.97 12.86 -3.11
C THR A 77 -3.72 12.03 -2.07
N ALA A 78 -4.80 12.55 -1.48
CA ALA A 78 -5.76 11.74 -0.72
C ALA A 78 -6.58 10.86 -1.68
N ARG A 79 -5.94 9.88 -2.32
CA ARG A 79 -6.68 8.81 -2.97
C ARG A 79 -7.19 7.87 -1.88
N PRO A 80 -8.51 7.62 -1.76
CA PRO A 80 -8.98 6.43 -1.06
C PRO A 80 -8.36 5.22 -1.75
N GLY A 81 -8.03 4.19 -0.98
CA GLY A 81 -7.14 3.09 -1.36
C GLY A 81 -7.17 2.73 -2.84
N ALA A 82 -5.98 2.65 -3.44
CA ALA A 82 -5.80 1.99 -4.72
C ALA A 82 -6.15 0.51 -4.55
N VAL A 83 -7.46 0.20 -4.56
CA VAL A 83 -7.95 -1.03 -5.14
C VAL A 83 -7.32 -1.09 -6.52
N ASN A 84 -6.36 -1.99 -6.65
CA ASN A 84 -5.66 -2.26 -7.90
C ASN A 84 -6.74 -2.44 -8.98
N GLU A 85 -6.89 -1.48 -9.90
CA GLU A 85 -7.95 -1.49 -10.94
C GLU A 85 -7.92 -2.78 -11.78
N LYS A 86 -6.77 -3.47 -11.80
CA LYS A 86 -6.61 -4.80 -12.40
C LYS A 86 -7.40 -5.92 -11.72
N PHE A 87 -7.90 -5.69 -10.50
CA PHE A 87 -8.72 -6.62 -9.72
C PHE A 87 -10.10 -6.04 -9.40
N ASN A 88 -10.58 -5.07 -10.18
CA ASN A 88 -11.95 -4.59 -10.05
C ASN A 88 -12.92 -5.57 -10.75
N PHE A 89 -13.43 -6.55 -10.00
CA PHE A 89 -14.43 -7.52 -10.46
C PHE A 89 -15.86 -6.95 -10.47
N SER A 90 -16.05 -5.64 -10.35
CA SER A 90 -17.38 -5.02 -10.40
C SER A 90 -18.04 -5.10 -11.78
N HIS A 91 -17.27 -5.41 -12.83
CA HIS A 91 -17.77 -5.76 -14.16
C HIS A 91 -17.73 -7.26 -14.42
N LEU A 92 -17.37 -8.10 -13.43
CA LEU A 92 -17.55 -9.53 -13.55
C LEU A 92 -19.06 -9.78 -13.44
N ASP A 93 -19.73 -9.60 -14.56
CA ASP A 93 -21.08 -10.04 -14.81
C ASP A 93 -21.13 -11.51 -14.38
N ARG A 94 -21.69 -11.76 -13.19
CA ARG A 94 -22.03 -13.10 -12.72
C ARG A 94 -23.26 -13.64 -13.46
N SER A 95 -23.45 -13.17 -14.68
CA SER A 95 -24.34 -13.73 -15.67
C SER A 95 -23.43 -14.26 -16.76
N GLY A 96 -22.93 -15.47 -16.53
CA GLY A 96 -22.38 -16.27 -17.61
C GLY A 96 -23.47 -16.34 -18.67
N ASP A 97 -23.24 -15.63 -19.77
CA ASP A 97 -24.14 -15.55 -20.90
C ASP A 97 -24.37 -16.98 -21.43
N ARG A 98 -25.44 -17.59 -20.93
CA ARG A 98 -25.73 -19.02 -21.09
C ARG A 98 -25.86 -19.36 -22.57
N ALA A 99 -26.33 -18.39 -23.38
CA ALA A 99 -26.43 -18.50 -24.82
C ALA A 99 -25.05 -18.54 -25.51
N ALA A 100 -24.07 -17.75 -25.03
CA ALA A 100 -22.71 -17.77 -25.56
C ALA A 100 -21.98 -19.08 -25.21
N MET A 101 -22.23 -19.62 -24.02
CA MET A 101 -21.71 -20.92 -23.60
C MET A 101 -22.35 -22.05 -24.43
N GLU A 102 -23.67 -22.02 -24.62
CA GLU A 102 -24.43 -22.99 -25.41
C GLU A 102 -24.01 -23.01 -26.89
N ALA A 103 -23.81 -21.83 -27.50
CA ALA A 103 -23.33 -21.71 -28.88
C ALA A 103 -21.90 -22.24 -29.06
N SER A 104 -21.03 -22.08 -28.05
CA SER A 104 -19.68 -22.65 -28.05
C SER A 104 -19.72 -24.18 -27.91
N MET A 105 -20.61 -24.71 -27.08
CA MET A 105 -20.74 -26.14 -26.81
C MET A 105 -21.33 -26.93 -27.99
N GLN A 106 -22.31 -26.36 -28.71
CA GLN A 106 -22.85 -26.95 -29.94
C GLN A 106 -21.80 -27.04 -31.05
N ARG A 107 -20.87 -26.07 -31.13
CA ARG A 107 -19.75 -26.13 -32.09
C ARG A 107 -18.74 -27.24 -31.77
N HIS A 108 -18.64 -27.65 -30.51
CA HIS A 108 -17.71 -28.68 -30.06
C HIS A 108 -18.36 -30.05 -29.80
N GLY A 109 -19.67 -30.19 -30.06
CA GLY A 109 -20.39 -31.46 -29.94
C GLY A 109 -20.55 -31.96 -28.50
N ILE A 110 -20.47 -31.07 -27.51
CA ILE A 110 -20.55 -31.42 -26.08
C ILE A 110 -21.98 -31.15 -25.60
N THR A 111 -22.73 -32.21 -25.28
CA THR A 111 -24.05 -32.14 -24.63
C THR A 111 -23.86 -32.06 -23.11
N MET A 112 -24.54 -31.11 -22.45
CA MET A 112 -24.71 -31.12 -21.00
C MET A 112 -25.85 -32.09 -20.62
N PRO A 113 -25.71 -32.90 -19.56
CA PRO A 113 -26.85 -33.58 -18.98
C PRO A 113 -27.84 -32.53 -18.43
N GLY A 114 -29.12 -32.68 -18.80
CA GLY A 114 -30.20 -31.85 -18.26
C GLY A 114 -30.43 -32.15 -16.77
N PRO A 115 -31.18 -31.29 -16.05
CA PRO A 115 -31.40 -31.45 -14.61
C PRO A 115 -32.45 -32.52 -14.26
N ASP A 116 -32.55 -33.60 -15.04
CA ASP A 116 -33.51 -34.69 -14.86
C ASP A 116 -32.79 -36.05 -14.88
N GLU A 117 -31.88 -36.25 -13.94
CA GLU A 117 -31.55 -37.60 -13.47
C GLU A 117 -32.18 -37.74 -12.08
N GLU A 118 -33.46 -38.12 -12.07
CA GLU A 118 -34.06 -38.76 -10.91
C GLU A 118 -33.16 -39.94 -10.52
N ILE A 119 -32.56 -39.86 -9.34
CA ILE A 119 -31.85 -40.98 -8.74
C ILE A 119 -32.93 -41.98 -8.28
N GLU A 120 -33.31 -42.90 -9.17
CA GLU A 120 -33.90 -44.17 -8.74
C GLU A 120 -32.75 -45.11 -8.32
N ILE A 121 -32.93 -45.67 -7.12
CA ILE A 121 -31.95 -46.38 -6.29
C ILE A 121 -31.84 -47.83 -6.73
#